data_AF-A0AAU2KNV9-F1
#
_entry.id   AF-A0AAU2KNV9-F1
#
_cell.length_a   1.000
_cell.length_b   1.000
_cell.length_c   1.000
_cell.angle_alpha   90.00
_cell.angle_beta   90.00
_cell.angle_gamma   90.00
#
_symmetry.space_group_name_H-M   'P 1'
#
loop_
_entity.id
_entity.type
_entity.pdbx_description
1 polymer ?
#
loop_
_entity_poly.entity_id
_entity_poly.type
_entity_poly.pdbx_seq_one_letter_code
_entity_poly.pdbx_strand_id
1 'polypeptide(L)'
;MASHTAEELLANVQGLTPGRAQQIGDQIDECRRLLDANVDMDTVQQHLKDKGVSIFQAVLITTRLLQDHPSRLRAAREIVECSPARTHSTA
;
A
#
# COMPACT_ATOMS: atom_id res chain seq x y z
N MET A 1 -19.23 -3.66 -6.98
CA MET A 1 -18.85 -5.03 -6.56
C MET A 1 -17.54 -4.93 -5.79
N ALA A 2 -17.31 -5.80 -4.80
CA ALA A 2 -16.05 -5.81 -4.06
C ALA A 2 -14.88 -6.12 -5.02
N SER A 3 -13.72 -5.49 -4.83
CA SER A 3 -12.55 -5.84 -5.64
C SER A 3 -12.01 -7.19 -5.20
N HIS A 4 -11.42 -7.96 -6.13
CA HIS A 4 -10.82 -9.26 -5.80
C HIS A 4 -9.77 -9.12 -4.70
N THR A 5 -9.00 -8.02 -4.73
CA THR A 5 -8.01 -7.65 -3.71
C THR A 5 -8.66 -7.44 -2.33
N ALA A 6 -9.88 -6.88 -2.25
CA ALA A 6 -10.59 -6.71 -0.99
C ALA A 6 -11.07 -8.04 -0.38
N GLU A 7 -11.54 -8.96 -1.22
CA GLU A 7 -11.95 -10.30 -0.79
C GLU A 7 -10.76 -11.09 -0.23
N GLU A 8 -9.61 -11.03 -0.90
CA GLU A 8 -8.37 -11.61 -0.39
C GLU A 8 -7.95 -11.02 0.96
N LEU A 9 -8.09 -9.70 1.15
CA LEU A 9 -7.76 -9.05 2.41
C LEU A 9 -8.66 -9.53 3.55
N LEU A 10 -9.98 -9.65 3.32
CA LEU A 10 -10.91 -10.18 4.31
C LEU A 10 -10.60 -11.61 4.69
N ALA A 11 -10.23 -12.45 3.72
CA ALA A 11 -9.89 -13.85 3.99
C ALA A 11 -8.60 -14.01 4.81
N ASN A 12 -7.64 -13.08 4.66
CA ASN A 12 -6.29 -13.22 5.23
C ASN A 12 -6.01 -12.33 6.44
N VAL A 13 -6.83 -11.31 6.73
CA VAL A 13 -6.60 -10.36 7.83
C VAL A 13 -7.74 -10.42 8.83
N GLN A 14 -7.48 -11.04 9.98
CA GLN A 14 -8.45 -11.13 11.07
C GLN A 14 -8.75 -9.74 11.66
N GLY A 15 -10.03 -9.48 11.96
CA GLY A 15 -10.48 -8.20 12.53
C GLY A 15 -10.67 -7.07 11.51
N LEU A 16 -10.45 -7.32 10.22
CA LEU A 16 -10.69 -6.34 9.17
C LEU A 16 -12.18 -6.30 8.81
N THR A 17 -12.79 -5.12 8.84
CA THR A 17 -14.19 -4.97 8.43
C THR A 17 -14.30 -4.97 6.89
N PRO A 18 -15.42 -5.42 6.31
CA PRO A 18 -15.65 -5.40 4.86
C PRO A 18 -15.40 -4.04 4.22
N GLY A 19 -15.88 -2.97 4.85
CA GLY A 19 -15.67 -1.60 4.36
C GLY A 19 -14.20 -1.20 4.36
N ARG A 20 -13.43 -1.60 5.38
CA ARG A 20 -12.00 -1.30 5.44
C ARG A 20 -11.20 -2.12 4.45
N ALA A 21 -11.56 -3.39 4.26
CA ALA A 21 -10.93 -4.23 3.26
C ALA A 21 -11.17 -3.72 1.84
N GLN A 22 -12.39 -3.26 1.55
CA GLN A 22 -12.70 -2.62 0.27
C GLN A 22 -11.86 -1.37 0.06
N GLN A 23 -11.79 -0.48 1.06
CA GLN A 23 -10.98 0.73 0.99
C GLN A 23 -9.49 0.41 0.71
N ILE A 24 -8.93 -0.58 1.40
CA ILE A 24 -7.52 -0.98 1.20
C ILE A 24 -7.33 -1.65 -0.17
N GLY A 25 -8.27 -2.50 -0.58
CA GLY A 25 -8.25 -3.14 -1.90
C GLY A 25 -8.24 -2.13 -3.04
N ASP A 26 -9.13 -1.14 -2.97
CA ASP A 26 -9.21 -0.06 -3.97
C ASP A 26 -7.90 0.75 -4.04
N GLN A 27 -7.25 1.00 -2.90
CA GLN A 27 -5.96 1.68 -2.83
C GLN A 27 -4.82 0.84 -3.42
N ILE A 28 -4.80 -0.47 -3.18
CA ILE A 28 -3.82 -1.38 -3.78
C ILE A 28 -3.99 -1.41 -5.30
N ASP A 29 -5.22 -1.56 -5.78
CA ASP A 29 -5.49 -1.62 -7.23
C ASP A 29 -5.14 -0.31 -7.93
N GLU A 30 -5.35 0.83 -7.26
CA GLU A 30 -4.90 2.13 -7.76
C GLU A 30 -3.38 2.24 -7.80
N CYS A 31 -2.67 1.83 -6.75
CA CYS A 31 -1.21 1.87 -6.74
C CYS A 31 -0.59 0.93 -7.79
N ARG A 32 -1.21 -0.23 -8.05
CA ARG A 32 -0.83 -1.11 -9.16
C ARG A 32 -0.93 -0.39 -10.50
N ARG A 33 -2.05 0.29 -10.76
CA ARG A 33 -2.22 1.08 -12.00
C ARG A 33 -1.18 2.19 -12.15
N LEU A 34 -0.74 2.82 -11.05
CA LEU A 34 0.34 3.80 -11.09
C LEU A 34 1.66 3.13 -11.49
N LEU A 35 2.01 2.00 -10.87
CA LEU A 35 3.21 1.24 -11.23
C LEU A 35 3.16 0.74 -12.69
N ASP A 36 2.01 0.29 -13.18
CA ASP A 36 1.81 -0.12 -14.58
C ASP A 36 2.01 1.04 -15.56
N ALA A 37 1.75 2.28 -15.12
CA ALA A 37 2.06 3.51 -15.88
C ALA A 37 3.55 3.91 -15.78
N ASN A 38 4.41 3.00 -15.31
CA ASN A 38 5.86 3.19 -15.13
C ASN A 38 6.21 4.32 -14.15
N VAL A 39 5.34 4.55 -13.18
CA VAL A 39 5.58 5.45 -12.04
C VAL A 39 6.45 4.73 -11.02
N ASP A 40 7.43 5.43 -10.45
CA ASP A 40 8.31 4.88 -9.43
C ASP A 40 7.60 4.71 -8.07
N MET A 41 8.24 3.93 -7.19
CA MET A 41 7.67 3.62 -5.88
C MET A 41 7.62 4.83 -4.94
N ASP A 42 8.50 5.84 -5.09
CA ASP A 42 8.45 7.05 -4.27
C ASP A 42 7.22 7.90 -4.61
N THR A 43 6.89 7.99 -5.89
CA THR A 43 5.65 8.64 -6.33
C THR A 43 4.41 7.90 -5.81
N VAL A 44 4.43 6.56 -5.74
CA VAL A 44 3.36 5.79 -5.06
C VAL A 44 3.28 6.16 -3.57
N GLN A 45 4.41 6.30 -2.87
CA GLN A 45 4.41 6.71 -1.47
C GLN A 45 3.89 8.13 -1.26
N GLN A 46 4.22 9.06 -2.16
CA GLN A 46 3.69 10.42 -2.16
C GLN A 46 2.17 10.42 -2.38
N HIS A 47 1.67 9.69 -3.37
CA HIS A 47 0.23 9.54 -3.62
C HIS A 47 -0.53 9.02 -2.40
N LEU A 48 0.01 7.98 -1.74
CA LEU A 48 -0.57 7.44 -0.52
C LEU A 48 -0.51 8.46 0.63
N LYS A 49 0.52 9.32 0.70
CA LYS A 49 0.61 10.38 1.71
C LYS A 49 -0.46 11.44 1.48
N ASP A 50 -0.64 11.88 0.24
CA ASP A 50 -1.63 12.89 -0.13
C ASP A 50 -3.07 12.43 0.17
N LYS A 51 -3.31 11.12 0.11
CA LYS A 51 -4.57 10.49 0.53
C LYS A 51 -4.73 10.29 2.04
N GLY A 52 -3.79 10.76 2.86
CA GLY A 52 -3.82 10.62 4.31
C GLY A 52 -3.64 9.18 4.79
N VAL A 53 -3.03 8.30 3.98
CA VAL A 53 -2.79 6.91 4.38
C VAL A 53 -1.66 6.87 5.40
N SER A 54 -1.94 6.22 6.55
CA SER A 54 -0.98 6.05 7.63
C SER A 54 0.23 5.22 7.20
N ILE A 55 1.35 5.37 7.91
CA ILE A 55 2.58 4.59 7.64
C ILE A 55 2.31 3.09 7.70
N PHE A 56 1.59 2.61 8.71
CA PHE A 56 1.28 1.17 8.84
C PHE A 56 0.46 0.65 7.65
N GLN A 57 -0.51 1.42 7.18
CA GLN A 57 -1.31 1.05 6.02
C GLN A 57 -0.52 1.17 4.72
N ALA A 58 0.38 2.15 4.61
CA ALA A 58 1.31 2.26 3.48
C ALA A 58 2.25 1.05 3.38
N VAL A 59 2.77 0.56 4.51
CA VAL A 59 3.58 -0.68 4.56
C VAL A 59 2.75 -1.89 4.12
N LEU A 60 1.50 -2.00 4.57
CA LEU A 60 0.60 -3.09 4.15
C LEU A 60 0.36 -3.06 2.63
N ILE A 61 0.02 -1.90 2.09
CA ILE A 61 -0.22 -1.71 0.64
C ILE A 61 1.06 -2.04 -0.13
N THR A 62 2.19 -1.47 0.26
CA THR A 62 3.49 -1.70 -0.41
C THR A 62 3.89 -3.17 -0.36
N THR A 63 3.66 -3.86 0.76
CA THR A 63 3.89 -5.32 0.88
C THR A 63 3.08 -6.11 -0.15
N ARG A 64 1.85 -5.67 -0.44
CA ARG A 64 0.97 -6.29 -1.43
C ARG A 64 1.35 -5.93 -2.87
N LEU A 65 2.06 -4.84 -3.12
CA LEU A 65 2.60 -4.50 -4.43
C LEU A 65 3.83 -5.35 -4.78
N LEU A 66 4.60 -5.78 -3.79
CA LEU A 66 5.82 -6.57 -3.95
C LEU A 66 5.57 -8.09 -4.00
N GLN A 67 4.51 -8.57 -4.66
CA GLN A 67 3.97 -9.93 -4.49
C GLN A 67 5.01 -11.06 -4.55
N ASP A 68 6.01 -10.95 -5.42
CA ASP A 68 7.05 -11.98 -5.65
C ASP A 68 8.35 -11.78 -4.84
N HIS A 69 8.41 -10.76 -3.97
CA HIS A 69 9.64 -10.47 -3.24
C HIS A 69 9.83 -11.42 -2.04
N PRO A 70 10.98 -12.12 -1.93
CA PRO A 70 11.23 -13.13 -0.89
C PRO A 70 11.24 -12.55 0.53
N SER A 71 11.44 -11.24 0.67
CA SER A 71 11.38 -10.49 1.94
C SER A 71 10.43 -9.30 1.82
N ARG A 72 9.25 -9.49 1.22
CA ARG A 72 8.28 -8.42 0.91
C ARG A 72 7.98 -7.45 2.06
N LEU A 73 7.83 -7.94 3.28
CA LEU A 73 7.54 -7.07 4.43
C LEU A 73 8.73 -6.18 4.80
N ARG A 74 9.94 -6.74 4.79
CA ARG A 74 11.17 -5.98 5.06
C ARG A 74 11.38 -4.93 3.97
N ALA A 75 11.30 -5.33 2.71
CA ALA A 75 11.46 -4.43 1.57
C ALA A 75 10.38 -3.33 1.56
N ALA A 76 9.12 -3.66 1.83
CA ALA A 76 8.06 -2.67 1.95
C ALA A 76 8.31 -1.67 3.07
N ARG A 77 8.80 -2.14 4.22
CA ARG A 77 9.17 -1.27 5.34
C ARG A 77 10.32 -0.33 4.94
N GLU A 78 11.38 -0.86 4.33
CA GLU A 78 12.52 -0.06 3.85
C GLU A 78 12.07 0.99 2.83
N ILE A 79 11.24 0.62 1.85
CA ILE A 79 10.68 1.55 0.87
C ILE A 79 9.89 2.68 1.56
N VAL A 80 9.00 2.34 2.49
CA VAL A 80 8.17 3.33 3.17
C VAL A 80 9.01 4.22 4.10
N GLU A 81 9.97 3.67 4.83
CA GLU A 81 10.81 4.41 5.77
C GLU A 81 11.83 5.32 5.07
N CYS A 82 12.37 4.89 3.94
CA CYS A 82 13.36 5.63 3.15
C CYS A 82 12.73 6.59 2.13
N SER A 83 11.42 6.50 1.87
CA SER A 83 10.79 7.35 0.87
C SER A 83 10.81 8.81 1.33
N PRO A 84 11.32 9.77 0.53
CA PRO A 84 11.34 11.19 0.87
C PRO A 84 9.97 11.74 1.25
N ALA A 85 8.91 11.21 0.63
CA ALA A 85 7.54 11.52 0.94
C ALA A 85 7.20 11.25 2.42
N ARG A 86 7.76 10.20 3.01
CA ARG A 86 7.41 9.68 4.34
C ARG A 86 8.41 10.07 5.42
N THR A 87 9.68 10.24 5.08
CA THR A 87 10.74 10.59 6.04
C THR A 87 10.67 12.05 6.48
N HIS A 88 10.18 12.95 5.62
CA HIS A 88 9.97 14.36 6.01
C HIS A 88 8.62 14.54 6.72
N SER A 89 8.62 14.22 8.01
CA SER A 89 7.79 14.97 8.95
C SER A 89 8.40 16.37 9.04
N THR A 90 7.63 17.39 8.68
CA THR A 90 7.99 18.80 8.89
C THR A 90 8.52 18.99 10.32
N ALA A 91 9.75 19.49 10.41
CA ALA A 91 10.24 20.20 11.59
C ALA A 91 9.45 21.51 11.76
#